data_AF-A0A6I8N312-F1
#
_entry.id   AF-A0A6I8N312-F1
#
_cell.length_a   1.000
_cell.length_b   1.000
_cell.length_c   1.000
_cell.angle_alpha   90.00
_cell.angle_beta   90.00
_cell.angle_gamma   90.00
#
_symmetry.space_group_name_H-M   'P 1'
#
loop_
_entity.id
_entity.type
_entity.pdbx_description
1 polymer ?
#
loop_
_entity_poly.entity_id
_entity_poly.type
_entity_poly.pdbx_seq_one_letter_code
_entity_poly.pdbx_strand_id
1 'polypeptide(L)'
;MQQWEEGQGLSAGYRAVAIGWWVLGVGQGPEGQLVERGGGRGWGAGLGCGRVWAVSRPGPPAPLHPAGFSLGSTVQSHTKGIWMWPRPHPCRPGHTLLLLDTEGLGDVEKGDSENDHWLFSLAVLLSSTLVYNSMKTIDQNALEKLHFVTELSEHIQMKAGEEDDTQFYRFFPHFVWTVRDFTLQLSIDGKEVTEDEYLENALKLKSGHSKKIHQYNLPRQCLRDYFPTRKCFAFPQPVAASEMGQLEHLDDGKLDPLFLQKSRFFCDYVLAVSPVKTLGDGNNHTIITGKKFGGLVQSYVEMIRSGTLPCLENAVISLAKIENGEAVRGALAIYDHELQGVSLPIERDLLSEQHRKAEKEALAYFMKKSFKDQGGKCQAELMAGIGQRYYSLLDKNEAASIQVCQDLLAHLVQTLERELSQGGYTRPGGYELYKAERDRVVERFRKSPNKGVKAEEVLQEFLAKREAEGRAVLQADQNLTQAQKQVAEESARAEQVEQQWLMEEEKRRQAEQLLKDQEQSHQENLQQLQSKMEEEARRIREEASHALESRLQEQEKLLRMGFEEKSQSMKEELEKLQREAADKGNWIGTFRELAKELVQQIPNVLMYRAAFKNSAKR
;
A
#
# COMPACT_ATOMS: atom_id res chain seq x y z
N MET A 1 -5.49 -21.34 5.48
CA MET A 1 -4.59 -20.47 4.69
C MET A 1 -3.75 -21.21 3.64
N GLN A 2 -3.75 -22.55 3.56
CA GLN A 2 -2.86 -23.28 2.64
C GLN A 2 -3.35 -23.43 1.17
N GLN A 3 -4.48 -22.84 0.80
CA GLN A 3 -5.01 -22.83 -0.59
C GLN A 3 -5.02 -21.42 -1.20
N TRP A 4 -4.15 -20.52 -0.72
CA TRP A 4 -4.15 -19.09 -1.09
C TRP A 4 -3.38 -18.71 -2.36
N GLU A 5 -2.63 -19.63 -2.99
CA GLU A 5 -1.72 -19.27 -4.09
C GLU A 5 -2.23 -19.59 -5.52
N GLU A 6 -3.29 -20.38 -5.70
CA GLU A 6 -3.71 -20.81 -7.04
C GLU A 6 -5.17 -20.45 -7.34
N GLY A 7 -5.40 -19.22 -7.78
CA GLY A 7 -6.71 -18.81 -8.31
C GLY A 7 -6.73 -17.34 -8.74
N GLN A 8 -6.96 -17.10 -10.04
CA GLN A 8 -6.91 -15.81 -10.73
C GLN A 8 -7.97 -14.75 -10.28
N GLY A 9 -8.44 -14.75 -9.03
CA GLY A 9 -9.50 -13.86 -8.54
C GLY A 9 -9.03 -12.58 -7.82
N LEU A 10 -7.80 -12.56 -7.32
CA LEU A 10 -7.25 -11.44 -6.54
C LEU A 10 -5.91 -11.00 -7.15
N SER A 11 -5.97 -10.25 -8.25
CA SER A 11 -4.79 -9.51 -8.69
C SER A 11 -4.42 -8.47 -7.62
N ALA A 12 -3.12 -8.39 -7.29
CA ALA A 12 -2.56 -7.56 -6.22
C ALA A 12 -2.86 -6.04 -6.34
N GLY A 13 -3.51 -5.59 -7.42
CA GLY A 13 -3.89 -4.20 -7.66
C GLY A 13 -5.38 -3.86 -7.45
N TYR A 14 -6.26 -4.84 -7.22
CA TYR A 14 -7.71 -4.58 -7.18
C TYR A 14 -8.17 -4.11 -5.78
N ARG A 15 -9.08 -3.13 -5.76
CA ARG A 15 -9.66 -2.54 -4.55
C ARG A 15 -10.79 -3.42 -4.00
N ALA A 16 -10.82 -3.69 -2.71
CA ALA A 16 -11.83 -4.56 -2.10
C ALA A 16 -13.10 -3.78 -1.72
N VAL A 17 -14.27 -4.25 -2.15
CA VAL A 17 -15.58 -3.89 -1.60
C VAL A 17 -16.05 -5.08 -0.77
N ALA A 18 -16.01 -4.96 0.56
CA ALA A 18 -16.28 -6.08 1.45
C ALA A 18 -17.70 -5.99 2.01
N ILE A 19 -18.57 -6.93 1.65
CA ILE A 19 -19.94 -7.01 2.15
C ILE A 19 -19.98 -8.14 3.18
N GLY A 20 -20.15 -7.76 4.45
CA GLY A 20 -20.35 -8.72 5.54
C GLY A 20 -21.82 -9.06 5.69
N TRP A 21 -22.16 -10.35 5.66
CA TRP A 21 -23.48 -10.87 5.97
C TRP A 21 -23.48 -11.41 7.39
N TRP A 22 -24.34 -10.84 8.24
CA TRP A 22 -24.51 -11.25 9.62
C TRP A 22 -25.93 -11.76 9.87
N VAL A 23 -26.08 -12.96 10.46
CA VAL A 23 -27.39 -13.61 10.64
C VAL A 23 -27.61 -14.00 12.11
N LEU A 24 -28.77 -13.65 12.65
CA LEU A 24 -29.31 -14.28 13.87
C LEU A 24 -30.04 -15.57 13.50
N GLY A 25 -29.58 -16.73 13.99
CA GLY A 25 -30.37 -17.95 13.95
C GLY A 25 -31.24 -18.08 15.19
N VAL A 26 -32.57 -18.18 15.08
CA VAL A 26 -33.38 -18.78 16.18
C VAL A 26 -34.70 -19.37 15.66
N GLY A 27 -35.04 -20.59 16.10
CA GLY A 27 -36.45 -21.02 16.28
C GLY A 27 -36.75 -22.48 15.90
N GLN A 28 -36.95 -23.33 16.92
CA GLN A 28 -37.29 -24.76 16.83
C GLN A 28 -38.61 -25.05 16.09
N GLY A 29 -38.63 -26.18 15.37
CA GLY A 29 -39.83 -26.91 14.92
C GLY A 29 -39.51 -28.41 14.82
N PRO A 30 -40.46 -29.32 15.15
CA PRO A 30 -40.15 -30.72 15.45
C PRO A 30 -40.08 -31.64 14.22
N GLU A 31 -39.32 -32.72 14.41
CA GLU A 31 -39.38 -34.03 13.74
C GLU A 31 -39.03 -34.14 12.24
N GLY A 32 -37.89 -34.82 12.01
CA GLY A 32 -37.99 -36.19 11.49
C GLY A 32 -37.86 -36.40 9.97
N GLN A 33 -36.67 -36.87 9.59
CA GLN A 33 -36.43 -38.01 8.68
C GLN A 33 -36.47 -37.75 7.14
N LEU A 34 -35.33 -37.96 6.45
CA LEU A 34 -35.05 -39.11 5.54
C LEU A 34 -33.97 -38.84 4.45
N VAL A 35 -33.11 -39.86 4.28
CA VAL A 35 -32.67 -40.52 3.03
C VAL A 35 -31.88 -39.75 1.95
N GLU A 36 -30.70 -40.31 1.67
CA GLU A 36 -29.84 -40.02 0.52
C GLU A 36 -30.41 -40.49 -0.84
N ARG A 37 -29.85 -39.86 -1.89
CA ARG A 37 -29.68 -40.27 -3.30
C ARG A 37 -30.73 -39.79 -4.31
N GLY A 38 -30.22 -38.98 -5.23
CA GLY A 38 -30.77 -38.87 -6.59
C GLY A 38 -30.21 -37.68 -7.34
N GLY A 39 -29.17 -37.90 -8.15
CA GLY A 39 -28.55 -36.86 -8.96
C GLY A 39 -29.52 -36.23 -9.98
N GLY A 40 -29.50 -34.90 -10.05
CA GLY A 40 -30.22 -34.12 -11.05
C GLY A 40 -29.39 -32.89 -11.43
N ARG A 41 -29.05 -32.79 -12.71
CA ARG A 41 -28.45 -31.59 -13.33
C ARG A 41 -29.55 -30.53 -13.43
N GLY A 42 -29.38 -29.43 -12.71
CA GLY A 42 -30.29 -28.28 -12.72
C GLY A 42 -29.59 -27.07 -12.13
N TRP A 43 -29.76 -25.91 -12.76
CA TRP A 43 -29.27 -24.63 -12.28
C TRP A 43 -30.07 -24.26 -11.03
N GLY A 44 -29.50 -24.44 -9.84
CA GLY A 44 -30.19 -24.22 -8.56
C GLY A 44 -29.57 -23.07 -7.78
N ALA A 45 -30.33 -21.99 -7.62
CA ALA A 45 -30.01 -20.87 -6.75
C ALA A 45 -30.32 -21.28 -5.31
N GLY A 46 -29.26 -21.53 -4.56
CA GLY A 46 -29.31 -22.13 -3.24
C GLY A 46 -30.01 -21.31 -2.13
N LEU A 47 -31.02 -21.82 -1.43
CA LEU A 47 -31.44 -21.37 -0.10
C LEU A 47 -31.66 -22.54 0.88
N GLY A 48 -30.85 -22.56 1.93
CA GLY A 48 -31.04 -23.28 3.19
C GLY A 48 -30.44 -22.41 4.29
N CYS A 49 -31.25 -22.06 5.29
CA CYS A 49 -31.01 -21.02 6.31
C CYS A 49 -30.94 -19.55 5.81
N GLY A 50 -31.35 -19.23 4.59
CA GLY A 50 -31.59 -17.83 4.21
C GLY A 50 -30.36 -16.94 3.98
N ARG A 51 -29.14 -17.48 3.87
CA ARG A 51 -27.91 -16.66 3.91
C ARG A 51 -27.42 -16.12 2.56
N VAL A 52 -27.85 -16.69 1.42
CA VAL A 52 -27.12 -16.52 0.14
C VAL A 52 -28.06 -16.33 -1.04
N TRP A 53 -28.73 -15.18 -1.16
CA TRP A 53 -29.49 -14.89 -2.38
C TRP A 53 -29.04 -13.65 -3.16
N ALA A 54 -28.20 -12.79 -2.59
CA ALA A 54 -28.02 -11.48 -3.18
C ALA A 54 -26.91 -11.34 -4.24
N VAL A 55 -26.16 -12.37 -4.59
CA VAL A 55 -25.07 -12.19 -5.58
C VAL A 55 -24.96 -13.41 -6.49
N SER A 56 -25.86 -13.50 -7.47
CA SER A 56 -25.66 -14.34 -8.64
C SER A 56 -26.17 -13.64 -9.92
N ARG A 57 -25.20 -13.00 -10.60
CA ARG A 57 -25.16 -12.44 -11.98
C ARG A 57 -25.87 -11.10 -12.28
N PRO A 58 -25.10 -10.16 -12.86
CA PRO A 58 -25.43 -9.63 -14.18
C PRO A 58 -24.26 -9.88 -15.17
N GLY A 59 -24.49 -10.62 -16.27
CA GLY A 59 -23.52 -10.78 -17.35
C GLY A 59 -23.74 -12.03 -18.23
N PRO A 60 -23.33 -11.99 -19.52
CA PRO A 60 -23.52 -13.10 -20.46
C PRO A 60 -22.65 -14.32 -20.09
N PRO A 61 -22.93 -15.52 -20.63
CA PRO A 61 -22.44 -16.78 -20.05
C PRO A 61 -20.93 -16.95 -20.26
N ALA A 62 -20.18 -16.97 -19.17
CA ALA A 62 -18.80 -17.48 -19.10
C ALA A 62 -18.79 -18.84 -18.34
N PRO A 63 -17.84 -19.75 -18.64
CA PRO A 63 -17.95 -21.16 -18.29
C PRO A 63 -17.65 -21.46 -16.81
N LEU A 64 -18.44 -22.39 -16.25
CA LEU A 64 -18.16 -23.34 -15.15
C LEU A 64 -17.36 -22.82 -13.93
N HIS A 65 -18.06 -22.29 -12.92
CA HIS A 65 -17.60 -22.29 -11.52
C HIS A 65 -18.75 -22.75 -10.59
N PRO A 66 -18.45 -23.37 -9.43
CA PRO A 66 -19.43 -24.08 -8.58
C PRO A 66 -20.49 -23.15 -7.98
N ALA A 67 -21.62 -23.74 -7.56
CA ALA A 67 -22.66 -23.10 -6.76
C ALA A 67 -22.06 -22.37 -5.54
N GLY A 68 -22.68 -21.29 -5.08
CA GLY A 68 -22.14 -20.36 -4.08
C GLY A 68 -21.87 -20.93 -2.69
N PHE A 69 -21.98 -20.12 -1.63
CA PHE A 69 -21.83 -20.65 -0.27
C PHE A 69 -22.85 -21.76 -0.02
N SER A 70 -22.39 -22.86 0.57
CA SER A 70 -23.24 -24.03 0.85
C SER A 70 -24.23 -23.73 1.96
N LEU A 71 -25.35 -24.44 1.96
CA LEU A 71 -26.51 -24.09 2.76
C LEU A 71 -26.86 -25.21 3.73
N GLY A 72 -27.30 -24.82 4.92
CA GLY A 72 -27.85 -25.75 5.90
C GLY A 72 -29.34 -25.95 5.64
N SER A 73 -29.77 -27.20 5.46
CA SER A 73 -31.19 -27.57 5.41
C SER A 73 -31.73 -28.10 6.74
N THR A 74 -30.85 -28.25 7.74
CA THR A 74 -31.14 -28.86 9.04
C THR A 74 -31.09 -27.84 10.17
N VAL A 75 -31.48 -28.26 11.37
CA VAL A 75 -31.41 -27.46 12.60
C VAL A 75 -29.98 -27.15 13.06
N GLN A 76 -28.97 -27.76 12.43
CA GLN A 76 -27.55 -27.54 12.75
C GLN A 76 -27.00 -26.36 11.96
N SER A 77 -26.20 -25.54 12.63
CA SER A 77 -25.49 -24.44 12.01
C SER A 77 -24.47 -24.96 10.98
N HIS A 78 -24.58 -24.46 9.73
CA HIS A 78 -23.77 -24.95 8.61
C HIS A 78 -22.47 -24.15 8.44
N THR A 79 -22.56 -22.82 8.30
CA THR A 79 -21.38 -21.95 8.26
C THR A 79 -20.73 -21.89 9.64
N LYS A 80 -19.45 -22.25 9.74
CA LYS A 80 -18.62 -22.08 10.93
C LYS A 80 -17.53 -21.02 10.67
N GLY A 81 -17.42 -20.02 11.55
CA GLY A 81 -16.51 -18.89 11.39
C GLY A 81 -16.96 -17.85 10.34
N ILE A 82 -16.02 -17.29 9.58
CA ILE A 82 -16.28 -16.34 8.48
C ILE A 82 -15.77 -16.93 7.16
N TRP A 83 -16.67 -17.14 6.22
CA TRP A 83 -16.36 -17.59 4.87
C TRP A 83 -16.23 -16.39 3.93
N MET A 84 -15.35 -16.48 2.95
CA MET A 84 -15.09 -15.39 2.01
C MET A 84 -15.20 -15.86 0.56
N TRP A 85 -15.80 -15.02 -0.30
CA TRP A 85 -15.94 -15.30 -1.72
C TRP A 85 -15.57 -14.06 -2.56
N PRO A 86 -14.36 -14.00 -3.12
CA PRO A 86 -13.93 -12.91 -3.98
C PRO A 86 -14.46 -13.07 -5.41
N ARG A 87 -14.99 -11.98 -5.99
CA ARG A 87 -15.46 -11.89 -7.38
C ARG A 87 -15.09 -10.54 -7.99
N PRO A 88 -14.91 -10.43 -9.32
CA PRO A 88 -14.85 -9.13 -9.97
C PRO A 88 -16.11 -8.32 -9.69
N HIS A 89 -15.99 -7.03 -9.38
CA HIS A 89 -17.15 -6.20 -9.14
C HIS A 89 -17.95 -6.01 -10.45
N PRO A 90 -19.26 -6.34 -10.49
CA PRO A 90 -20.03 -6.37 -11.73
C PRO A 90 -20.15 -5.00 -12.40
N CYS A 91 -20.25 -3.93 -11.59
CA CYS A 91 -20.48 -2.56 -12.07
C CYS A 91 -19.24 -1.64 -12.02
N ARG A 92 -18.10 -2.12 -11.50
CA ARG A 92 -16.92 -1.27 -11.21
C ARG A 92 -15.63 -1.96 -11.67
N PRO A 93 -15.17 -1.70 -12.91
CA PRO A 93 -13.91 -2.25 -13.41
C PRO A 93 -12.74 -1.94 -12.46
N GLY A 94 -11.79 -2.87 -12.34
CA GLY A 94 -10.63 -2.71 -11.44
C GLY A 94 -10.92 -2.90 -9.94
N HIS A 95 -12.16 -3.27 -9.56
CA HIS A 95 -12.55 -3.55 -8.18
C HIS A 95 -12.91 -5.03 -7.98
N THR A 96 -12.65 -5.54 -6.78
CA THR A 96 -13.05 -6.88 -6.33
C THR A 96 -14.17 -6.75 -5.30
N LEU A 97 -15.28 -7.43 -5.56
CA LEU A 97 -16.35 -7.66 -4.59
C LEU A 97 -15.97 -8.84 -3.71
N LEU A 98 -15.89 -8.63 -2.41
CA LEU A 98 -15.61 -9.66 -1.42
C LEU A 98 -16.86 -9.88 -0.58
N LEU A 99 -17.49 -11.04 -0.71
CA LEU A 99 -18.62 -11.42 0.12
C LEU A 99 -18.10 -12.19 1.32
N LEU A 100 -18.49 -11.75 2.52
CA LEU A 100 -18.16 -12.41 3.78
C LEU A 100 -19.45 -12.97 4.36
N ASP A 101 -19.56 -14.30 4.46
CA ASP A 101 -20.67 -14.99 5.13
C ASP A 101 -20.22 -15.39 6.52
N THR A 102 -20.92 -14.93 7.56
CA THR A 102 -20.57 -15.30 8.92
C THR A 102 -21.42 -16.45 9.43
N GLU A 103 -20.88 -17.14 10.42
CA GLU A 103 -21.64 -18.05 11.25
C GLU A 103 -22.84 -17.35 11.90
N GLY A 104 -23.91 -18.12 12.10
CA GLY A 104 -25.15 -17.62 12.69
C GLY A 104 -25.06 -17.65 14.21
N LEU A 105 -25.53 -16.58 14.85
CA LEU A 105 -25.59 -16.45 16.31
C LEU A 105 -26.48 -17.52 16.95
N GLY A 106 -26.10 -17.97 18.16
CA GLY A 106 -26.96 -18.80 19.00
C GLY A 106 -26.97 -20.28 18.63
N ASP A 107 -25.87 -20.80 18.09
CA ASP A 107 -25.68 -22.23 17.84
C ASP A 107 -25.78 -23.03 19.16
N VAL A 108 -26.79 -23.88 19.29
CA VAL A 108 -27.10 -24.61 20.54
C VAL A 108 -25.99 -25.58 20.93
N GLU A 109 -25.17 -26.00 19.97
CA GLU A 109 -24.01 -26.87 20.20
C GLU A 109 -22.79 -26.10 20.72
N LYS A 110 -22.81 -24.75 20.69
CA LYS A 110 -21.75 -23.91 21.26
C LYS A 110 -22.09 -23.47 22.68
N GLY A 111 -21.14 -23.70 23.59
CA GLY A 111 -21.21 -23.24 24.99
C GLY A 111 -20.50 -21.91 25.25
N ASP A 112 -19.97 -21.22 24.23
CA ASP A 112 -19.13 -20.04 24.38
C ASP A 112 -19.65 -18.83 23.57
N SER A 113 -20.25 -17.87 24.28
CA SER A 113 -20.77 -16.62 23.74
C SER A 113 -19.67 -15.62 23.34
N GLU A 114 -18.43 -15.77 23.82
CA GLU A 114 -17.31 -14.86 23.48
C GLU A 114 -16.95 -14.93 22.00
N ASN A 115 -16.96 -16.14 21.42
CA ASN A 115 -16.61 -16.33 20.01
C ASN A 115 -17.60 -15.61 19.07
N ASP A 116 -18.87 -15.54 19.46
CA ASP A 116 -19.91 -14.83 18.70
C ASP A 116 -19.65 -13.31 18.68
N HIS A 117 -19.17 -12.73 19.79
CA HIS A 117 -18.75 -11.32 19.87
C HIS A 117 -17.54 -11.05 18.97
N TRP A 118 -16.57 -11.98 18.93
CA TRP A 118 -15.39 -11.85 18.07
C TRP A 118 -15.72 -11.93 16.60
N LEU A 119 -16.57 -12.88 16.21
CA LEU A 119 -17.04 -13.00 14.84
C LEU A 119 -17.77 -11.72 14.40
N PHE A 120 -18.59 -11.12 15.28
CA PHE A 120 -19.33 -9.90 14.98
C PHE A 120 -18.39 -8.71 14.80
N SER A 121 -17.49 -8.53 15.75
CA SER A 121 -16.47 -7.50 15.72
C SER A 121 -15.62 -7.60 14.45
N LEU A 122 -15.20 -8.81 14.05
CA LEU A 122 -14.47 -9.03 12.80
C LEU A 122 -15.32 -8.72 11.57
N ALA A 123 -16.62 -9.07 11.55
CA ALA A 123 -17.51 -8.73 10.45
C ALA A 123 -17.63 -7.21 10.26
N VAL A 124 -17.76 -6.46 11.36
CA VAL A 124 -17.76 -4.99 11.36
C VAL A 124 -16.42 -4.44 10.84
N LEU A 125 -15.30 -4.91 11.41
CA LEU A 125 -13.96 -4.41 11.08
C LEU A 125 -13.55 -4.71 9.63
N LEU A 126 -13.95 -5.85 9.08
CA LEU A 126 -13.53 -6.30 7.74
C LEU A 126 -14.46 -5.78 6.64
N SER A 127 -15.72 -5.51 6.92
CA SER A 127 -16.69 -5.06 5.90
C SER A 127 -16.63 -3.55 5.64
N SER A 128 -17.01 -3.14 4.43
CA SER A 128 -17.37 -1.76 4.07
C SER A 128 -18.89 -1.56 4.06
N THR A 129 -19.66 -2.65 3.99
CA THR A 129 -21.11 -2.68 4.22
C THR A 129 -21.46 -3.92 5.02
N LEU A 130 -22.13 -3.73 6.15
CA LEU A 130 -22.64 -4.78 7.02
C LEU A 130 -24.12 -4.97 6.76
N VAL A 131 -24.48 -6.14 6.28
CA VAL A 131 -25.85 -6.59 6.08
C VAL A 131 -26.25 -7.42 7.29
N TYR A 132 -27.13 -6.88 8.09
CA TYR A 132 -27.71 -7.57 9.24
C TYR A 132 -29.05 -8.19 8.84
N ASN A 133 -29.19 -9.49 9.03
CA ASN A 133 -30.35 -10.27 8.59
C ASN A 133 -31.11 -10.86 9.78
N SER A 134 -32.40 -10.53 9.87
CA SER A 134 -33.33 -11.04 10.88
C SER A 134 -34.62 -11.57 10.24
N MET A 135 -35.36 -12.40 10.97
CA MET A 135 -36.64 -12.95 10.52
C MET A 135 -37.81 -12.14 11.08
N LYS A 136 -38.93 -12.13 10.35
CA LYS A 136 -40.24 -11.57 10.69
C LYS A 136 -40.26 -10.05 10.82
N THR A 137 -39.92 -9.51 11.99
CA THR A 137 -40.14 -8.09 12.33
C THR A 137 -39.01 -7.55 13.17
N ILE A 138 -38.86 -6.22 13.19
CA ILE A 138 -37.97 -5.50 14.11
C ILE A 138 -38.74 -5.22 15.40
N ASP A 139 -38.78 -6.21 16.29
CA ASP A 139 -39.34 -6.08 17.62
C ASP A 139 -38.26 -5.80 18.68
N GLN A 140 -38.68 -5.68 19.95
CA GLN A 140 -37.75 -5.44 21.04
C GLN A 140 -36.74 -6.59 21.20
N ASN A 141 -37.13 -7.84 20.93
CA ASN A 141 -36.25 -9.01 21.00
C ASN A 141 -35.21 -8.98 19.88
N ALA A 142 -35.57 -8.57 18.66
CA ALA A 142 -34.64 -8.39 17.56
C ALA A 142 -33.56 -7.35 17.88
N LEU A 143 -33.92 -6.28 18.60
CA LEU A 143 -32.99 -5.25 19.07
C LEU A 143 -32.18 -5.67 20.31
N GLU A 144 -32.73 -6.47 21.21
CA GLU A 144 -31.98 -7.06 22.34
C GLU A 144 -30.95 -8.08 21.85
N LYS A 145 -31.26 -8.83 20.80
CA LYS A 145 -30.30 -9.70 20.12
C LYS A 145 -29.17 -8.94 19.41
N LEU A 146 -29.29 -7.61 19.26
CA LEU A 146 -28.23 -6.69 18.82
C LEU A 146 -27.39 -6.16 19.99
N HIS A 147 -27.43 -6.76 21.19
CA HIS A 147 -26.53 -6.41 22.30
C HIS A 147 -25.04 -6.48 21.91
N PHE A 148 -24.67 -7.32 20.94
CA PHE A 148 -23.33 -7.29 20.35
C PHE A 148 -22.89 -5.90 19.90
N VAL A 149 -23.83 -5.07 19.40
CA VAL A 149 -23.56 -3.68 19.02
C VAL A 149 -23.26 -2.83 20.24
N THR A 150 -23.96 -3.03 21.37
CA THR A 150 -23.69 -2.26 22.59
C THR A 150 -22.35 -2.59 23.22
N GLU A 151 -21.80 -3.76 22.92
CA GLU A 151 -20.52 -4.26 23.47
C GLU A 151 -19.36 -4.13 22.46
N LEU A 152 -19.59 -3.52 21.28
CA LEU A 152 -18.52 -3.31 20.30
C LEU A 152 -17.39 -2.44 20.86
N SER A 153 -17.69 -1.47 21.73
CA SER A 153 -16.67 -0.66 22.41
C SER A 153 -15.80 -1.49 23.37
N GLU A 154 -16.32 -2.61 23.89
CA GLU A 154 -15.55 -3.52 24.75
C GLU A 154 -14.65 -4.47 23.93
N HIS A 155 -14.99 -4.68 22.66
CA HIS A 155 -14.30 -5.64 21.77
C HIS A 155 -13.43 -4.98 20.70
N ILE A 156 -13.54 -3.67 20.49
CA ILE A 156 -12.80 -2.93 19.46
C ILE A 156 -12.15 -1.70 20.07
N GLN A 157 -10.84 -1.55 19.88
CA GLN A 157 -10.12 -0.32 20.23
C GLN A 157 -9.86 0.54 18.99
N MET A 158 -10.10 1.84 19.12
CA MET A 158 -9.79 2.80 18.05
C MET A 158 -8.31 3.15 18.06
N LYS A 159 -7.78 3.46 19.24
CA LYS A 159 -6.39 3.80 19.50
C LYS A 159 -5.89 3.08 20.74
N ALA A 160 -4.61 2.75 20.76
CA ALA A 160 -4.01 2.08 21.90
C ALA A 160 -3.95 3.02 23.12
N GLY A 161 -4.67 2.69 24.19
CA GLY A 161 -4.59 3.40 25.48
C GLY A 161 -5.47 4.66 25.61
N GLU A 162 -6.39 4.91 24.68
CA GLU A 162 -7.42 5.95 24.79
C GLU A 162 -8.81 5.31 24.89
N GLU A 163 -9.63 5.75 25.86
CA GLU A 163 -11.05 5.38 26.05
C GLU A 163 -12.01 6.34 25.30
N ASP A 164 -11.51 7.16 24.38
CA ASP A 164 -12.32 8.18 23.71
C ASP A 164 -13.18 7.56 22.60
N ASP A 165 -14.37 7.10 22.99
CA ASP A 165 -15.41 6.50 22.14
C ASP A 165 -15.98 7.46 21.07
N THR A 166 -15.57 8.73 21.05
CA THR A 166 -16.18 9.77 20.20
C THR A 166 -15.83 9.67 18.71
N GLN A 167 -15.04 8.67 18.26
CA GLN A 167 -14.62 8.53 16.84
C GLN A 167 -15.02 7.22 16.15
N PHE A 168 -15.80 6.34 16.79
CA PHE A 168 -16.16 5.01 16.24
C PHE A 168 -16.79 5.06 14.83
N TYR A 169 -17.66 6.04 14.57
CA TYR A 169 -18.41 6.14 13.31
C TYR A 169 -17.56 6.32 12.06
N ARG A 170 -16.29 6.77 12.18
CA ARG A 170 -15.43 7.03 11.00
C ARG A 170 -15.02 5.74 10.28
N PHE A 171 -15.21 4.59 10.91
CA PHE A 171 -14.67 3.31 10.46
C PHE A 171 -15.72 2.22 10.30
N PHE A 172 -16.94 2.50 10.74
CA PHE A 172 -18.01 1.54 10.71
C PHE A 172 -18.56 1.42 9.28
N PRO A 173 -18.90 0.19 8.86
CA PRO A 173 -19.44 -0.04 7.54
C PRO A 173 -20.82 0.61 7.39
N HIS A 174 -21.29 0.77 6.14
CA HIS A 174 -22.71 1.08 5.93
C HIS A 174 -23.58 -0.04 6.50
N PHE A 175 -24.70 0.31 7.14
CA PHE A 175 -25.57 -0.68 7.75
C PHE A 175 -26.81 -0.93 6.90
N VAL A 176 -27.10 -2.20 6.60
CA VAL A 176 -28.30 -2.62 5.88
C VAL A 176 -29.03 -3.67 6.71
N TRP A 177 -30.23 -3.36 7.17
CA TRP A 177 -31.09 -4.32 7.86
C TRP A 177 -32.00 -5.02 6.84
N THR A 178 -31.86 -6.33 6.72
CA THR A 178 -32.73 -7.19 5.92
C THR A 178 -33.68 -7.96 6.85
N VAL A 179 -34.99 -7.77 6.64
CA VAL A 179 -36.04 -8.41 7.42
C VAL A 179 -36.74 -9.43 6.53
N ARG A 180 -36.54 -10.70 6.83
CA ARG A 180 -37.03 -11.84 6.05
C ARG A 180 -38.42 -12.27 6.50
N ASP A 181 -39.18 -12.89 5.61
CA ASP A 181 -40.53 -13.38 5.89
C ASP A 181 -41.42 -12.31 6.52
N PHE A 182 -41.30 -11.08 6.01
CA PHE A 182 -42.05 -9.93 6.47
C PHE A 182 -43.52 -10.06 6.05
N THR A 183 -44.41 -9.95 7.04
CA THR A 183 -45.86 -10.20 6.86
C THR A 183 -46.73 -9.01 7.25
N LEU A 184 -46.14 -7.94 7.80
CA LEU A 184 -46.88 -6.76 8.22
C LEU A 184 -47.14 -5.81 7.05
N GLN A 185 -48.19 -5.00 7.17
CA GLN A 185 -48.35 -3.82 6.32
C GLN A 185 -47.43 -2.71 6.83
N LEU A 186 -46.68 -2.08 5.92
CA LEU A 186 -45.81 -0.93 6.24
C LEU A 186 -46.66 0.32 6.45
N SER A 187 -47.32 0.39 7.60
CA SER A 187 -48.11 1.55 8.00
C SER A 187 -47.86 1.94 9.45
N ILE A 188 -47.69 3.24 9.69
CA ILE A 188 -47.55 3.83 11.03
C ILE A 188 -48.66 4.88 11.18
N ASP A 189 -49.46 4.77 12.24
CA ASP A 189 -50.61 5.63 12.52
C ASP A 189 -51.58 5.76 11.31
N GLY A 190 -51.78 4.65 10.59
CA GLY A 190 -52.66 4.57 9.43
C GLY A 190 -52.11 5.18 8.14
N LYS A 191 -50.85 5.65 8.13
CA LYS A 191 -50.16 6.16 6.94
C LYS A 191 -49.18 5.13 6.41
N GLU A 192 -49.15 4.96 5.10
CA GLU A 192 -48.15 4.12 4.43
C GLU A 192 -46.75 4.72 4.64
N VAL A 193 -45.78 3.85 4.92
CA VAL A 193 -44.39 4.22 5.16
C VAL A 193 -43.45 3.32 4.36
N THR A 194 -42.25 3.81 4.10
CA THR A 194 -41.16 3.04 3.50
C THR A 194 -40.51 2.08 4.51
N GLU A 195 -39.73 1.11 4.03
CA GLU A 195 -38.95 0.23 4.91
C GLU A 195 -37.95 1.01 5.77
N ASP A 196 -37.39 2.09 5.22
CA ASP A 196 -36.44 2.95 5.94
C ASP A 196 -37.15 3.71 7.07
N GLU A 197 -38.34 4.24 6.82
CA GLU A 197 -39.16 4.87 7.86
C GLU A 197 -39.61 3.87 8.93
N TYR A 198 -39.89 2.62 8.54
CA TYR A 198 -40.14 1.53 9.48
C TYR A 198 -38.94 1.27 10.40
N LEU A 199 -37.72 1.21 9.85
CA LEU A 199 -36.49 1.08 10.64
C LEU A 199 -36.27 2.28 11.56
N GLU A 200 -36.42 3.51 11.07
CA GLU A 200 -36.26 4.72 11.89
C GLU A 200 -37.28 4.78 13.02
N ASN A 201 -38.52 4.31 12.79
CA ASN A 201 -39.51 4.19 13.85
C ASN A 201 -39.10 3.13 14.89
N ALA A 202 -38.56 1.98 14.48
CA ALA A 202 -38.06 0.97 15.40
C ALA A 202 -36.87 1.46 16.26
N LEU A 203 -36.05 2.34 15.69
CA LEU A 203 -34.91 2.99 16.34
C LEU A 203 -35.27 4.26 17.12
N LYS A 204 -36.55 4.64 17.17
CA LYS A 204 -37.00 5.82 17.90
C LYS A 204 -36.71 5.69 19.39
N LEU A 205 -35.98 6.68 19.91
CA LEU A 205 -35.65 6.78 21.32
C LEU A 205 -36.87 7.23 22.15
N LYS A 206 -36.89 6.83 23.42
CA LYS A 206 -37.89 7.28 24.40
C LYS A 206 -37.29 8.33 25.31
N SER A 207 -38.07 9.37 25.64
CA SER A 207 -37.68 10.41 26.57
C SER A 207 -37.78 9.94 28.03
N GLY A 208 -36.90 10.45 28.89
CA GLY A 208 -36.86 10.18 30.33
C GLY A 208 -35.59 9.45 30.78
N HIS A 209 -35.37 9.42 32.11
CA HIS A 209 -34.11 8.97 32.72
C HIS A 209 -34.21 7.66 33.53
N SER A 210 -35.32 6.92 33.40
CA SER A 210 -35.48 5.66 34.14
C SER A 210 -34.54 4.57 33.61
N LYS A 211 -34.14 3.61 34.46
CA LYS A 211 -33.31 2.46 34.06
C LYS A 211 -33.91 1.67 32.89
N LYS A 212 -35.24 1.50 32.85
CA LYS A 212 -35.95 0.83 31.75
C LYS A 212 -35.84 1.60 30.42
N ILE A 213 -35.92 2.94 30.49
CA ILE A 213 -35.76 3.79 29.31
C ILE A 213 -34.31 3.73 28.81
N HIS A 214 -33.33 3.74 29.73
CA HIS A 214 -31.93 3.60 29.36
C HIS A 214 -31.65 2.27 28.65
N GLN A 215 -32.11 1.14 29.21
CA GLN A 215 -31.98 -0.18 28.57
C GLN A 215 -32.66 -0.27 27.19
N TYR A 216 -33.82 0.37 27.04
CA TYR A 216 -34.49 0.45 25.74
C TYR A 216 -33.71 1.32 24.73
N ASN A 217 -33.16 2.44 25.18
CA ASN A 217 -32.47 3.41 24.33
C ASN A 217 -31.06 2.96 23.95
N LEU A 218 -30.34 2.23 24.81
CA LEU A 218 -28.94 1.89 24.61
C LEU A 218 -28.63 1.22 23.24
N PRO A 219 -29.24 0.08 22.86
CA PRO A 219 -28.95 -0.55 21.57
C PRO A 219 -29.37 0.31 20.38
N ARG A 220 -30.45 1.10 20.53
CA ARG A 220 -30.93 2.03 19.50
C ARG A 220 -29.96 3.19 19.32
N GLN A 221 -29.42 3.70 20.42
CA GLN A 221 -28.45 4.78 20.40
C GLN A 221 -27.13 4.30 19.79
N CYS A 222 -26.61 3.15 20.21
CA CYS A 222 -25.40 2.57 19.61
C CYS A 222 -25.56 2.36 18.10
N LEU A 223 -26.68 1.80 17.63
CA LEU A 223 -26.95 1.67 16.20
C LEU A 223 -26.97 3.02 15.46
N ARG A 224 -27.54 4.05 16.08
CA ARG A 224 -27.61 5.39 15.47
C ARG A 224 -26.25 6.08 15.42
N ASP A 225 -25.47 5.94 16.50
CA ASP A 225 -24.18 6.59 16.66
C ASP A 225 -23.11 5.90 15.79
N TYR A 226 -23.08 4.57 15.77
CA TYR A 226 -22.11 3.80 15.00
C TYR A 226 -22.43 3.74 13.50
N PHE A 227 -23.72 3.68 13.14
CA PHE A 227 -24.18 3.58 11.77
C PHE A 227 -25.09 4.76 11.42
N PRO A 228 -24.51 5.93 11.05
CA PRO A 228 -25.31 7.10 10.68
C PRO A 228 -26.09 6.87 9.37
N THR A 229 -25.50 6.14 8.42
CA THR A 229 -26.15 5.74 7.17
C THR A 229 -26.68 4.31 7.32
N ARG A 230 -28.02 4.19 7.29
CA ARG A 230 -28.74 2.93 7.50
C ARG A 230 -29.78 2.74 6.40
N LYS A 231 -29.95 1.51 5.92
CA LYS A 231 -30.97 1.12 4.94
C LYS A 231 -31.75 -0.07 5.45
N CYS A 232 -33.03 -0.17 5.11
CA CYS A 232 -33.87 -1.31 5.44
C CYS A 232 -34.45 -1.96 4.18
N PHE A 233 -34.56 -3.28 4.19
CA PHE A 233 -35.27 -4.06 3.19
C PHE A 233 -36.13 -5.11 3.87
N ALA A 234 -37.42 -5.11 3.55
CA ALA A 234 -38.37 -6.13 3.98
C ALA A 234 -38.64 -7.08 2.81
N PHE A 235 -38.44 -8.38 3.03
CA PHE A 235 -38.66 -9.41 2.03
C PHE A 235 -39.88 -10.24 2.44
N PRO A 236 -40.87 -10.44 1.54
CA PRO A 236 -41.92 -11.41 1.79
C PRO A 236 -41.32 -12.82 1.82
N GLN A 237 -42.14 -13.80 2.22
CA GLN A 237 -41.71 -15.20 2.18
C GLN A 237 -41.47 -15.60 0.71
N PRO A 238 -40.32 -16.20 0.37
CA PRO A 238 -39.97 -16.52 -1.02
C PRO A 238 -40.86 -17.59 -1.65
N VAL A 239 -41.33 -18.55 -0.84
CA VAL A 239 -42.21 -19.67 -1.22
C VAL A 239 -43.07 -20.08 -0.03
N ALA A 240 -44.03 -20.97 -0.23
CA ALA A 240 -44.78 -21.59 0.86
C ALA A 240 -43.85 -22.34 1.84
N ALA A 241 -44.18 -22.34 3.12
CA ALA A 241 -43.36 -22.95 4.17
C ALA A 241 -43.02 -24.43 3.91
N SER A 242 -43.91 -25.18 3.25
CA SER A 242 -43.70 -26.58 2.87
C SER A 242 -42.58 -26.81 1.84
N GLU A 243 -42.27 -25.80 1.02
CA GLU A 243 -41.25 -25.88 -0.04
C GLU A 243 -39.93 -25.21 0.36
N MET A 244 -39.89 -24.59 1.54
CA MET A 244 -38.74 -23.81 2.02
C MET A 244 -37.47 -24.64 2.20
N GLY A 245 -37.60 -25.94 2.53
CA GLY A 245 -36.45 -26.85 2.63
C GLY A 245 -35.82 -27.24 1.29
N GLN A 246 -36.50 -26.95 0.18
CA GLN A 246 -36.04 -27.27 -1.19
C GLN A 246 -35.68 -26.00 -1.97
N LEU A 247 -35.64 -24.85 -1.30
CA LEU A 247 -35.55 -23.54 -1.93
C LEU A 247 -34.28 -23.39 -2.79
N GLU A 248 -33.23 -24.14 -2.48
CA GLU A 248 -32.02 -24.25 -3.30
C GLU A 248 -32.15 -24.88 -4.68
N HIS A 249 -33.20 -25.66 -4.87
CA HIS A 249 -33.45 -26.42 -6.08
C HIS A 249 -34.66 -25.90 -6.85
N LEU A 250 -35.33 -24.86 -6.35
CA LEU A 250 -36.47 -24.25 -7.02
C LEU A 250 -36.00 -23.26 -8.10
N ASP A 251 -36.65 -23.31 -9.26
CA ASP A 251 -36.47 -22.32 -10.31
C ASP A 251 -37.04 -20.96 -9.87
N ASP A 252 -36.43 -19.86 -10.33
CA ASP A 252 -36.89 -18.49 -10.06
C ASP A 252 -38.39 -18.30 -10.38
N GLY A 253 -38.91 -18.98 -11.40
CA GLY A 253 -40.34 -18.88 -11.77
C GLY A 253 -41.31 -19.42 -10.73
N LYS A 254 -40.84 -20.17 -9.72
CA LYS A 254 -41.64 -20.67 -8.59
C LYS A 254 -41.59 -19.75 -7.36
N LEU A 255 -40.72 -18.76 -7.37
CA LEU A 255 -40.56 -17.83 -6.26
C LEU A 255 -41.61 -16.72 -6.34
N ASP A 256 -41.96 -16.17 -5.19
CA ASP A 256 -42.84 -15.02 -5.10
C ASP A 256 -42.30 -13.85 -5.94
N PRO A 257 -43.07 -13.27 -6.87
CA PRO A 257 -42.59 -12.20 -7.74
C PRO A 257 -42.15 -10.93 -6.99
N LEU A 258 -42.80 -10.61 -5.86
CA LEU A 258 -42.43 -9.48 -5.03
C LEU A 258 -41.12 -9.76 -4.29
N PHE A 259 -40.91 -10.99 -3.81
CA PHE A 259 -39.62 -11.44 -3.28
C PHE A 259 -38.50 -11.21 -4.31
N LEU A 260 -38.67 -11.71 -5.54
CA LEU A 260 -37.69 -11.54 -6.62
C LEU A 260 -37.39 -10.07 -6.91
N GLN A 261 -38.43 -9.24 -6.99
CA GLN A 261 -38.29 -7.81 -7.25
C GLN A 261 -37.50 -7.12 -6.13
N LYS A 262 -37.85 -7.38 -4.87
CA LYS A 262 -37.16 -6.83 -3.70
C LYS A 262 -35.71 -7.31 -3.62
N SER A 263 -35.46 -8.59 -3.93
CA SER A 263 -34.10 -9.15 -3.98
C SER A 263 -33.24 -8.44 -5.03
N ARG A 264 -33.75 -8.23 -6.25
CA ARG A 264 -33.01 -7.48 -7.29
C ARG A 264 -32.69 -6.06 -6.85
N PHE A 265 -33.68 -5.35 -6.29
CA PHE A 265 -33.49 -3.99 -5.80
C PHE A 265 -32.46 -3.91 -4.68
N PHE A 266 -32.46 -4.89 -3.76
CA PHE A 266 -31.42 -5.01 -2.74
C PHE A 266 -30.03 -5.20 -3.35
N CYS A 267 -29.87 -6.11 -4.30
CA CYS A 267 -28.60 -6.38 -4.96
C CYS A 267 -28.07 -5.13 -5.67
N ASP A 268 -28.93 -4.48 -6.46
CA ASP A 268 -28.58 -3.27 -7.20
C ASP A 268 -28.18 -2.14 -6.26
N TYR A 269 -28.91 -1.95 -5.16
CA TYR A 269 -28.58 -0.96 -4.13
C TYR A 269 -27.22 -1.24 -3.51
N VAL A 270 -26.99 -2.43 -2.98
CA VAL A 270 -25.74 -2.76 -2.29
C VAL A 270 -24.54 -2.64 -3.24
N LEU A 271 -24.65 -3.15 -4.47
CA LEU A 271 -23.60 -3.01 -5.49
C LEU A 271 -23.34 -1.55 -5.90
N ALA A 272 -24.37 -0.70 -5.87
CA ALA A 272 -24.26 0.70 -6.22
C ALA A 272 -23.65 1.55 -5.10
N VAL A 273 -24.05 1.32 -3.84
CA VAL A 273 -23.70 2.21 -2.72
C VAL A 273 -22.52 1.72 -1.88
N SER A 274 -22.21 0.43 -1.87
CA SER A 274 -21.14 -0.09 -1.01
C SER A 274 -19.80 0.57 -1.36
N PRO A 275 -19.14 1.24 -0.38
CA PRO A 275 -17.87 1.89 -0.64
C PRO A 275 -16.73 0.87 -0.72
N VAL A 276 -15.61 1.31 -1.28
CA VAL A 276 -14.34 0.56 -1.16
C VAL A 276 -13.94 0.51 0.30
N LYS A 277 -13.43 -0.64 0.77
CA LYS A 277 -12.93 -0.76 2.13
C LYS A 277 -11.68 0.11 2.29
N THR A 278 -11.71 0.96 3.30
CA THR A 278 -10.60 1.82 3.71
C THR A 278 -10.27 1.57 5.18
N LEU A 279 -9.06 1.94 5.59
CA LEU A 279 -8.67 2.08 6.99
C LEU A 279 -8.04 3.45 7.21
N GLY A 280 -8.45 4.16 8.26
CA GLY A 280 -7.89 5.47 8.56
C GLY A 280 -8.60 6.20 9.69
N ASP A 281 -7.85 6.85 10.56
CA ASP A 281 -8.27 7.66 11.72
C ASP A 281 -8.82 9.03 11.37
N GLY A 282 -9.51 9.14 10.23
CA GLY A 282 -9.92 10.44 9.68
C GLY A 282 -8.75 11.29 9.16
N ASN A 283 -7.49 10.90 9.42
CA ASN A 283 -6.28 11.64 9.03
C ASN A 283 -5.55 11.03 7.84
N ASN A 284 -5.74 9.73 7.56
CA ASN A 284 -5.15 9.05 6.41
C ASN A 284 -5.97 7.81 6.05
N HIS A 285 -6.62 7.81 4.87
CA HIS A 285 -7.42 6.68 4.42
C HIS A 285 -6.64 5.80 3.44
N THR A 286 -6.27 4.62 3.90
CA THR A 286 -5.61 3.61 3.07
C THR A 286 -6.66 2.73 2.41
N ILE A 287 -6.67 2.72 1.08
CA ILE A 287 -7.48 1.79 0.31
C ILE A 287 -6.98 0.36 0.54
N ILE A 288 -7.90 -0.54 0.88
CA ILE A 288 -7.61 -1.94 1.13
C ILE A 288 -7.72 -2.72 -0.19
N THR A 289 -6.57 -3.24 -0.63
CA THR A 289 -6.46 -4.21 -1.72
C THR A 289 -6.54 -5.64 -1.18
N GLY A 290 -6.64 -6.65 -2.04
CA GLY A 290 -6.67 -8.06 -1.62
C GLY A 290 -5.52 -8.45 -0.68
N LYS A 291 -4.28 -8.03 -1.01
CA LYS A 291 -3.09 -8.29 -0.19
C LYS A 291 -3.20 -7.65 1.20
N LYS A 292 -3.56 -6.36 1.22
CA LYS A 292 -3.78 -5.59 2.45
C LYS A 292 -4.89 -6.20 3.30
N PHE A 293 -5.96 -6.66 2.68
CA PHE A 293 -7.08 -7.33 3.35
C PHE A 293 -6.60 -8.59 4.09
N GLY A 294 -5.79 -9.43 3.44
CA GLY A 294 -5.20 -10.61 4.07
C GLY A 294 -4.35 -10.28 5.31
N GLY A 295 -3.51 -9.24 5.20
CA GLY A 295 -2.71 -8.76 6.33
C GLY A 295 -3.57 -8.25 7.50
N LEU A 296 -4.73 -7.63 7.23
CA LEU A 296 -5.66 -7.21 8.29
C LEU A 296 -6.31 -8.38 9.01
N VAL A 297 -6.81 -9.36 8.25
CA VAL A 297 -7.40 -10.56 8.83
C VAL A 297 -6.38 -11.24 9.75
N GLN A 298 -5.14 -11.40 9.29
CA GLN A 298 -4.07 -11.97 10.11
C GLN A 298 -3.82 -11.13 11.37
N SER A 299 -3.68 -9.81 11.23
CA SER A 299 -3.42 -8.92 12.38
C SER A 299 -4.52 -8.97 13.43
N TYR A 300 -5.80 -8.92 13.02
CA TYR A 300 -6.91 -8.94 13.98
C TYR A 300 -7.04 -10.30 14.67
N VAL A 301 -6.89 -11.40 13.94
CA VAL A 301 -6.95 -12.75 14.52
C VAL A 301 -5.78 -12.99 15.48
N GLU A 302 -4.58 -12.49 15.17
CA GLU A 302 -3.43 -12.59 16.07
C GLU A 302 -3.64 -11.79 17.36
N MET A 303 -4.21 -10.59 17.29
CA MET A 303 -4.56 -9.78 18.47
C MET A 303 -5.54 -10.55 19.36
N ILE A 304 -6.66 -11.03 18.81
CA ILE A 304 -7.67 -11.81 19.55
C ILE A 304 -7.03 -13.04 20.20
N ARG A 305 -6.22 -13.80 19.46
CA ARG A 305 -5.54 -15.00 19.98
C ARG A 305 -4.56 -14.68 21.11
N SER A 306 -3.97 -13.49 21.11
CA SER A 306 -3.05 -13.02 22.16
C SER A 306 -3.75 -12.42 23.38
N GLY A 307 -5.09 -12.33 23.38
CA GLY A 307 -5.88 -11.71 24.44
C GLY A 307 -5.83 -10.17 24.39
N THR A 308 -5.48 -9.59 23.25
CA THR A 308 -5.53 -8.13 23.03
C THR A 308 -6.71 -7.77 22.13
N LEU A 309 -7.35 -6.64 22.41
CA LEU A 309 -8.45 -6.15 21.60
C LEU A 309 -7.94 -5.75 20.20
N PRO A 310 -8.63 -6.15 19.12
CA PRO A 310 -8.43 -5.61 17.78
C PRO A 310 -8.39 -4.08 17.81
N CYS A 311 -7.23 -3.53 17.48
CA CYS A 311 -7.02 -2.09 17.42
C CYS A 311 -6.82 -1.64 15.98
N LEU A 312 -7.67 -0.73 15.49
CA LEU A 312 -7.59 -0.26 14.10
C LEU A 312 -6.27 0.44 13.82
N GLU A 313 -5.83 1.35 14.69
CA GLU A 313 -4.57 2.06 14.49
C GLU A 313 -3.38 1.11 14.43
N ASN A 314 -3.31 0.14 15.35
CA ASN A 314 -2.23 -0.85 15.41
C ASN A 314 -2.22 -1.77 14.18
N ALA A 315 -3.40 -2.17 13.69
CA ALA A 315 -3.51 -2.96 12.47
C ALA A 315 -2.98 -2.19 11.26
N VAL A 316 -3.31 -0.89 11.14
CA VAL A 316 -2.78 -0.04 10.06
C VAL A 316 -1.26 0.15 10.18
N ILE A 317 -0.73 0.38 11.38
CA ILE A 317 0.73 0.52 11.60
C ILE A 317 1.46 -0.77 11.24
N SER A 318 0.93 -1.91 11.67
CA SER A 318 1.55 -3.23 11.41
C SER A 318 1.53 -3.55 9.92
N LEU A 319 0.41 -3.28 9.25
CA LEU A 319 0.28 -3.46 7.80
C LEU A 319 1.22 -2.52 7.03
N ALA A 320 1.34 -1.27 7.45
CA ALA A 320 2.27 -0.30 6.84
C ALA A 320 3.72 -0.78 6.93
N LYS A 321 4.15 -1.30 8.08
CA LYS A 321 5.51 -1.84 8.24
C LYS A 321 5.83 -2.96 7.25
N ILE A 322 4.91 -3.91 7.08
CA ILE A 322 5.09 -5.06 6.19
C ILE A 322 5.15 -4.59 4.73
N GLU A 323 4.14 -3.85 4.30
CA GLU A 323 3.99 -3.41 2.91
C GLU A 323 5.07 -2.40 2.51
N ASN A 324 5.46 -1.49 3.41
CA ASN A 324 6.55 -0.54 3.13
C ASN A 324 7.90 -1.26 3.03
N GLY A 325 8.17 -2.26 3.88
CA GLY A 325 9.38 -3.07 3.78
C GLY A 325 9.47 -3.84 2.45
N GLU A 326 8.34 -4.35 1.95
CA GLU A 326 8.28 -4.94 0.61
C GLU A 326 8.40 -3.90 -0.51
N ALA A 327 7.84 -2.70 -0.33
CA ALA A 327 7.98 -1.61 -1.29
C ALA A 327 9.45 -1.18 -1.44
N VAL A 328 10.21 -1.10 -0.34
CA VAL A 328 11.66 -0.85 -0.36
C VAL A 328 12.38 -1.94 -1.15
N ARG A 329 12.14 -3.22 -0.83
CA ARG A 329 12.79 -4.35 -1.54
C ARG A 329 12.46 -4.34 -3.03
N GLY A 330 11.20 -4.11 -3.40
CA GLY A 330 10.76 -4.04 -4.79
C GLY A 330 11.38 -2.86 -5.54
N ALA A 331 11.46 -1.69 -4.92
CA ALA A 331 12.09 -0.51 -5.50
C ALA A 331 13.60 -0.72 -5.74
N LEU A 332 14.30 -1.31 -4.77
CA LEU A 332 15.72 -1.65 -4.93
C LEU A 332 15.96 -2.69 -6.02
N ALA A 333 15.06 -3.68 -6.17
CA ALA A 333 15.16 -4.65 -7.25
C ALA A 333 14.97 -4.02 -8.64
N ILE A 334 14.06 -3.04 -8.77
CA ILE A 334 13.90 -2.25 -10.00
C ILE A 334 15.18 -1.47 -10.30
N TYR A 335 15.72 -0.79 -9.30
CA TYR A 335 16.97 -0.04 -9.44
C TYR A 335 18.14 -0.94 -9.90
N ASP A 336 18.29 -2.11 -9.28
CA ASP A 336 19.31 -3.09 -9.64
C ASP A 336 19.12 -3.59 -11.07
N HIS A 337 17.89 -3.89 -11.47
CA HIS A 337 17.56 -4.36 -12.83
C HIS A 337 17.89 -3.31 -13.90
N GLU A 338 17.51 -2.05 -13.70
CA GLU A 338 17.79 -0.97 -14.67
C GLU A 338 19.30 -0.77 -14.90
N LEU A 339 20.14 -1.07 -13.90
CA LEU A 339 21.59 -0.87 -13.98
C LEU A 339 22.39 -2.13 -14.35
N GLN A 340 21.77 -3.31 -14.46
CA GLN A 340 22.46 -4.56 -14.82
C GLN A 340 23.14 -4.50 -16.20
N GLY A 341 22.62 -3.70 -17.14
CA GLY A 341 23.11 -3.59 -18.51
C GLY A 341 24.24 -2.58 -18.73
N VAL A 342 24.71 -1.89 -17.68
CA VAL A 342 25.73 -0.84 -17.82
C VAL A 342 27.11 -1.47 -18.03
N SER A 343 27.68 -1.28 -19.23
CA SER A 343 29.05 -1.71 -19.55
C SER A 343 30.07 -0.75 -18.95
N LEU A 344 31.04 -1.28 -18.21
CA LEU A 344 32.13 -0.51 -17.61
C LEU A 344 33.45 -0.78 -18.36
N PRO A 345 34.37 0.21 -18.46
CA PRO A 345 34.23 1.57 -17.94
C PRO A 345 33.32 2.45 -18.81
N ILE A 346 32.70 3.45 -18.19
CA ILE A 346 31.77 4.39 -18.81
C ILE A 346 32.06 5.81 -18.34
N GLU A 347 31.75 6.79 -19.19
CA GLU A 347 31.86 8.21 -18.85
C GLU A 347 30.93 8.60 -17.70
N ARG A 348 31.40 9.56 -16.88
CA ARG A 348 30.70 10.02 -15.68
C ARG A 348 29.27 10.49 -15.99
N ASP A 349 29.12 11.34 -17.01
CA ASP A 349 27.83 11.96 -17.34
C ASP A 349 26.78 10.93 -17.79
N LEU A 350 27.22 9.89 -18.51
CA LEU A 350 26.34 8.81 -18.98
C LEU A 350 25.93 7.89 -17.82
N LEU A 351 26.86 7.59 -16.91
CA LEU A 351 26.54 6.84 -15.69
C LEU A 351 25.55 7.57 -14.79
N SER A 352 25.73 8.88 -14.62
CA SER A 352 24.80 9.76 -13.90
C SER A 352 23.40 9.74 -14.51
N GLU A 353 23.29 9.74 -15.84
CA GLU A 353 21.98 9.65 -16.53
C GLU A 353 21.28 8.31 -16.26
N GLN A 354 22.00 7.19 -16.34
CA GLN A 354 21.44 5.87 -16.04
C GLN A 354 21.01 5.75 -14.57
N HIS A 355 21.84 6.24 -13.65
CA HIS A 355 21.51 6.30 -12.23
C HIS A 355 20.21 7.07 -11.97
N ARG A 356 20.09 8.29 -12.53
CA ARG A 356 18.91 9.14 -12.36
C ARG A 356 17.64 8.49 -12.91
N LYS A 357 17.73 7.81 -14.06
CA LYS A 357 16.59 7.06 -14.62
C LYS A 357 16.15 5.94 -13.69
N ALA A 358 17.09 5.11 -13.25
CA ALA A 358 16.82 3.99 -12.35
C ALA A 358 16.24 4.45 -10.99
N GLU A 359 16.81 5.51 -10.41
CA GLU A 359 16.33 6.09 -9.15
C GLU A 359 14.89 6.59 -9.28
N LYS A 360 14.60 7.34 -10.34
CA LYS A 360 13.26 7.88 -10.60
C LYS A 360 12.19 6.78 -10.67
N GLU A 361 12.50 5.69 -11.37
CA GLU A 361 11.59 4.55 -11.51
C GLU A 361 11.41 3.79 -10.17
N ALA A 362 12.50 3.60 -9.41
CA ALA A 362 12.46 2.98 -8.08
C ALA A 362 11.63 3.80 -7.09
N LEU A 363 11.83 5.13 -7.06
CA LEU A 363 11.03 6.06 -6.25
C LEU A 363 9.56 6.02 -6.64
N ALA A 364 9.24 6.03 -7.95
CA ALA A 364 7.86 6.02 -8.41
C ALA A 364 7.14 4.73 -7.99
N TYR A 365 7.83 3.60 -8.06
CA TYR A 365 7.33 2.33 -7.54
C TYR A 365 7.09 2.37 -6.04
N PHE A 366 8.06 2.86 -5.26
CA PHE A 366 7.93 2.99 -3.81
C PHE A 366 6.75 3.90 -3.44
N MET A 367 6.65 5.09 -4.02
CA MET A 367 5.56 6.03 -3.75
C MET A 367 4.19 5.43 -4.03
N LYS A 368 4.06 4.64 -5.10
CA LYS A 368 2.82 3.95 -5.44
C LYS A 368 2.44 2.82 -4.48
N LYS A 369 3.43 2.13 -3.90
CA LYS A 369 3.20 0.91 -3.09
C LYS A 369 3.18 1.17 -1.58
N SER A 370 4.03 2.08 -1.11
CA SER A 370 4.12 2.41 0.30
C SER A 370 2.89 3.21 0.78
N PHE A 371 2.61 3.17 2.07
CA PHE A 371 1.62 4.02 2.71
C PHE A 371 1.96 4.18 4.20
N LYS A 372 1.55 5.30 4.82
CA LYS A 372 1.77 5.58 6.25
C LYS A 372 3.23 5.34 6.70
N ASP A 373 4.21 5.81 5.92
CA ASP A 373 5.63 5.79 6.31
C ASP A 373 5.90 6.90 7.34
N GLN A 374 5.48 6.67 8.59
CA GLN A 374 5.60 7.65 9.67
C GLN A 374 7.06 8.03 9.91
N GLY A 375 7.36 9.31 9.72
CA GLY A 375 8.72 9.83 9.84
C GLY A 375 9.66 9.35 8.72
N GLY A 376 9.14 8.96 7.55
CA GLY A 376 9.90 8.69 6.33
C GLY A 376 11.01 7.65 6.47
N LYS A 377 10.88 6.69 7.39
CA LYS A 377 11.94 5.74 7.72
C LYS A 377 12.20 4.78 6.56
N CYS A 378 11.15 4.24 5.94
CA CYS A 378 11.30 3.34 4.81
C CYS A 378 11.79 4.08 3.57
N GLN A 379 11.37 5.33 3.37
CA GLN A 379 11.90 6.18 2.31
C GLN A 379 13.39 6.48 2.51
N ALA A 380 13.81 6.80 3.73
CA ALA A 380 15.22 6.99 4.07
C ALA A 380 16.05 5.70 3.85
N GLU A 381 15.50 4.54 4.23
CA GLU A 381 16.10 3.23 3.98
C GLU A 381 16.27 2.96 2.48
N LEU A 382 15.26 3.26 1.66
CA LEU A 382 15.34 3.16 0.21
C LEU A 382 16.46 4.05 -0.35
N MET A 383 16.50 5.33 0.03
CA MET A 383 17.51 6.26 -0.46
C MET A 383 18.92 5.86 -0.05
N ALA A 384 19.10 5.37 1.18
CA ALA A 384 20.37 4.82 1.63
C ALA A 384 20.78 3.59 0.80
N GLY A 385 19.84 2.69 0.52
CA GLY A 385 20.06 1.50 -0.29
C GLY A 385 20.41 1.80 -1.75
N ILE A 386 19.80 2.84 -2.34
CA ILE A 386 20.14 3.35 -3.68
C ILE A 386 21.53 3.98 -3.68
N GLY A 387 21.82 4.85 -2.70
CA GLY A 387 23.12 5.51 -2.58
C GLY A 387 24.29 4.52 -2.43
N GLN A 388 24.11 3.46 -1.63
CA GLN A 388 25.11 2.39 -1.49
C GLN A 388 25.40 1.70 -2.83
N ARG A 389 24.37 1.37 -3.61
CA ARG A 389 24.51 0.73 -4.92
C ARG A 389 25.18 1.66 -5.92
N TYR A 390 24.79 2.93 -5.92
CA TYR A 390 25.39 3.92 -6.81
C TYR A 390 26.89 4.04 -6.55
N TYR A 391 27.31 4.23 -5.30
CA TYR A 391 28.74 4.29 -4.98
C TYR A 391 29.51 3.02 -5.32
N SER A 392 28.94 1.85 -5.04
CA SER A 392 29.57 0.59 -5.45
C SER A 392 29.77 0.52 -6.96
N LEU A 393 28.81 1.03 -7.74
CA LEU A 393 28.93 1.11 -9.20
C LEU A 393 30.00 2.12 -9.63
N LEU A 394 30.13 3.27 -8.93
CA LEU A 394 31.20 4.23 -9.17
C LEU A 394 32.58 3.61 -8.93
N ASP A 395 32.77 2.92 -7.81
CA ASP A 395 34.06 2.28 -7.48
C ASP A 395 34.42 1.19 -8.51
N LYS A 396 33.44 0.40 -8.96
CA LYS A 396 33.62 -0.58 -10.05
C LYS A 396 33.99 0.09 -11.37
N ASN A 397 33.37 1.23 -11.68
CA ASN A 397 33.67 1.99 -12.88
C ASN A 397 35.10 2.56 -12.85
N GLU A 398 35.52 3.11 -11.71
CA GLU A 398 36.90 3.59 -11.51
C GLU A 398 37.91 2.46 -11.66
N ALA A 399 37.67 1.30 -11.03
CA ALA A 399 38.55 0.14 -11.15
C ALA A 399 38.65 -0.38 -12.60
N ALA A 400 37.52 -0.48 -13.31
CA ALA A 400 37.51 -0.87 -14.71
C ALA A 400 38.26 0.12 -15.61
N SER A 401 38.11 1.43 -15.33
CA SER A 401 38.80 2.48 -16.07
C SER A 401 40.32 2.41 -15.86
N ILE A 402 40.77 2.18 -14.61
CA ILE A 402 42.18 1.99 -14.29
C ILE A 402 42.75 0.81 -15.08
N GLN A 403 42.07 -0.33 -15.05
CA GLN A 403 42.53 -1.54 -15.72
C GLN A 403 42.65 -1.33 -17.23
N VAL A 404 41.61 -0.79 -17.89
CA VAL A 404 41.62 -0.51 -19.32
C VAL A 404 42.74 0.47 -19.70
N CYS A 405 42.95 1.52 -18.89
CA CYS A 405 44.02 2.49 -19.16
C CYS A 405 45.42 1.89 -18.99
N GLN A 406 45.63 1.05 -17.97
CA GLN A 406 46.90 0.37 -17.73
C GLN A 406 47.23 -0.61 -18.86
N ASP A 407 46.26 -1.43 -19.27
CA ASP A 407 46.43 -2.38 -20.38
C ASP A 407 46.74 -1.66 -21.70
N LEU A 408 46.03 -0.55 -21.96
CA LEU A 408 46.27 0.27 -23.14
C LEU A 408 47.69 0.88 -23.13
N LEU A 409 48.13 1.45 -22.01
CA LEU A 409 49.48 2.02 -21.90
C LEU A 409 50.56 0.95 -22.02
N ALA A 410 50.37 -0.21 -21.39
CA ALA A 410 51.29 -1.35 -21.49
C ALA A 410 51.46 -1.83 -22.94
N HIS A 411 50.39 -1.78 -23.74
CA HIS A 411 50.47 -2.06 -25.17
C HIS A 411 51.17 -0.94 -25.95
N LEU A 412 50.79 0.32 -25.71
CA LEU A 412 51.32 1.46 -26.49
C LEU A 412 52.81 1.71 -26.25
N VAL A 413 53.33 1.38 -25.07
CA VAL A 413 54.71 1.70 -24.68
C VAL A 413 55.76 0.69 -25.16
N GLN A 414 55.36 -0.45 -25.72
CA GLN A 414 56.26 -1.56 -26.07
C GLN A 414 57.44 -1.15 -26.96
N THR A 415 57.20 -0.29 -27.97
CA THR A 415 58.26 0.23 -28.83
C THR A 415 59.28 1.03 -28.04
N LEU A 416 58.81 1.93 -27.17
CA LEU A 416 59.66 2.75 -26.33
C LEU A 416 60.51 1.90 -25.38
N GLU A 417 59.90 0.90 -24.72
CA GLU A 417 60.61 -0.01 -23.80
C GLU A 417 61.67 -0.86 -24.50
N ARG A 418 61.36 -1.34 -25.71
CA ARG A 418 62.30 -2.14 -26.52
C ARG A 418 63.53 -1.33 -26.90
N GLU A 419 63.33 -0.12 -27.44
CA GLU A 419 64.43 0.77 -27.81
C GLU A 419 65.26 1.18 -26.59
N LEU A 420 64.61 1.42 -25.45
CA LEU A 420 65.29 1.76 -24.20
C LEU A 420 66.17 0.61 -23.69
N SER A 421 65.65 -0.63 -23.71
CA SER A 421 66.38 -1.83 -23.29
C SER A 421 67.57 -2.17 -24.20
N GLN A 422 67.50 -1.80 -25.48
CA GLN A 422 68.56 -2.03 -26.46
C GLN A 422 69.59 -0.87 -26.52
N GLY A 423 69.44 0.17 -25.68
CA GLY A 423 70.31 1.35 -25.72
C GLY A 423 70.09 2.24 -26.95
N GLY A 424 68.94 2.14 -27.61
CA GLY A 424 68.60 2.91 -28.83
C GLY A 424 68.59 4.44 -28.63
N TYR A 425 68.44 4.89 -27.39
CA TYR A 425 68.47 6.30 -27.01
C TYR A 425 69.81 6.78 -26.43
N THR A 426 70.83 5.92 -26.32
CA THR A 426 72.15 6.26 -25.75
C THR A 426 73.13 6.79 -26.80
N ARG A 427 72.61 7.36 -27.89
CA ARG A 427 73.36 7.90 -29.04
C ARG A 427 73.19 9.41 -29.12
N PRO A 428 74.07 10.15 -29.83
CA PRO A 428 73.88 11.58 -30.05
C PRO A 428 72.51 11.87 -30.70
N GLY A 429 71.71 12.73 -30.08
CA GLY A 429 70.32 13.04 -30.48
C GLY A 429 69.27 12.06 -29.95
N GLY A 430 69.64 11.16 -29.05
CA GLY A 430 68.75 10.15 -28.47
C GLY A 430 67.62 10.71 -27.60
N TYR A 431 67.82 11.88 -26.96
CA TYR A 431 66.78 12.50 -26.15
C TYR A 431 65.58 12.98 -26.97
N GLU A 432 65.82 13.58 -28.14
CA GLU A 432 64.74 14.02 -29.04
C GLU A 432 63.92 12.83 -29.55
N LEU A 433 64.57 11.72 -29.86
CA LEU A 433 63.91 10.47 -30.27
C LEU A 433 63.07 9.87 -29.14
N TYR A 434 63.61 9.84 -27.92
CA TYR A 434 62.89 9.38 -26.74
C TYR A 434 61.66 10.26 -26.47
N LYS A 435 61.82 11.59 -26.49
CA LYS A 435 60.73 12.54 -26.30
C LYS A 435 59.65 12.35 -27.36
N ALA A 436 60.02 12.26 -28.63
CA ALA A 436 59.07 12.06 -29.73
C ALA A 436 58.27 10.75 -29.59
N GLU A 437 58.91 9.64 -29.19
CA GLU A 437 58.20 8.38 -29.00
C GLU A 437 57.30 8.40 -27.75
N ARG A 438 57.76 9.01 -26.64
CA ARG A 438 56.94 9.24 -25.44
C ARG A 438 55.69 10.06 -25.80
N ASP A 439 55.86 11.14 -26.54
CA ASP A 439 54.77 12.03 -26.92
C ASP A 439 53.77 11.34 -27.86
N ARG A 440 54.25 10.44 -28.74
CA ARG A 440 53.39 9.57 -29.55
C ARG A 440 52.58 8.60 -28.70
N VAL A 441 53.16 8.02 -27.65
CA VAL A 441 52.43 7.14 -26.71
C VAL A 441 51.31 7.93 -26.03
N VAL A 442 51.62 9.12 -25.51
CA VAL A 442 50.64 10.02 -24.88
C VAL A 442 49.52 10.41 -25.85
N GLU A 443 49.87 10.81 -27.06
CA GLU A 443 48.91 11.20 -28.09
C GLU A 443 47.97 10.05 -28.47
N ARG A 444 48.51 8.85 -28.70
CA ARG A 444 47.72 7.64 -29.00
C ARG A 444 46.82 7.25 -27.83
N PHE A 445 47.32 7.34 -26.60
CA PHE A 445 46.52 7.08 -25.40
C PHE A 445 45.34 8.04 -25.31
N ARG A 446 45.57 9.36 -25.43
CA ARG A 446 44.51 10.37 -25.39
C ARG A 446 43.47 10.18 -26.50
N LYS A 447 43.89 9.81 -27.71
CA LYS A 447 42.99 9.53 -28.86
C LYS A 447 42.19 8.24 -28.75
N SER A 448 42.58 7.30 -27.88
CA SER A 448 41.88 6.01 -27.76
C SER A 448 40.53 6.17 -27.06
N PRO A 449 39.43 5.59 -27.57
CA PRO A 449 38.11 5.68 -26.93
C PRO A 449 38.00 4.77 -25.70
N ASN A 450 36.91 4.91 -24.93
CA ASN A 450 36.47 3.99 -23.88
C ASN A 450 37.46 3.77 -22.72
N LYS A 451 38.21 4.81 -22.37
CA LYS A 451 39.14 4.79 -21.23
C LYS A 451 38.45 4.95 -19.88
N GLY A 452 37.31 5.64 -19.87
CA GLY A 452 36.57 5.96 -18.66
C GLY A 452 37.20 7.09 -17.85
N VAL A 453 36.83 7.13 -16.57
CA VAL A 453 37.00 8.28 -15.68
C VAL A 453 38.35 8.39 -14.97
N LYS A 454 39.34 7.55 -15.30
CA LYS A 454 40.67 7.52 -14.66
C LYS A 454 41.82 7.73 -15.65
N ALA A 455 41.52 8.25 -16.84
CA ALA A 455 42.48 8.33 -17.92
C ALA A 455 43.67 9.25 -17.58
N GLU A 456 43.40 10.46 -17.07
CA GLU A 456 44.46 11.43 -16.77
C GLU A 456 45.21 11.07 -15.48
N GLU A 457 44.53 10.47 -14.50
CA GLU A 457 45.17 9.91 -13.29
C GLU A 457 46.17 8.79 -13.62
N VAL A 458 45.77 7.80 -14.42
CA VAL A 458 46.66 6.70 -14.82
C VAL A 458 47.80 7.20 -15.72
N LEU A 459 47.54 8.14 -16.62
CA LEU A 459 48.56 8.74 -17.47
C LEU A 459 49.61 9.51 -16.65
N GLN A 460 49.18 10.25 -15.63
CA GLN A 460 50.06 10.98 -14.73
C GLN A 460 50.98 10.03 -13.97
N GLU A 461 50.45 8.95 -13.41
CA GLU A 461 51.24 7.92 -12.73
C GLU A 461 52.26 7.26 -13.66
N PHE A 462 51.85 6.96 -14.91
CA PHE A 462 52.73 6.40 -15.93
C PHE A 462 53.90 7.34 -16.27
N LEU A 463 53.61 8.63 -16.50
CA LEU A 463 54.65 9.61 -16.82
C LEU A 463 55.59 9.86 -15.64
N ALA A 464 55.07 9.90 -14.41
CA ALA A 464 55.88 10.06 -13.20
C ALA A 464 56.87 8.91 -13.00
N LYS A 465 56.46 7.67 -13.25
CA LYS A 465 57.34 6.48 -13.15
C LYS A 465 58.52 6.55 -14.14
N ARG A 466 58.35 7.21 -15.28
CA ARG A 466 59.38 7.34 -16.34
C ARG A 466 60.19 8.63 -16.29
N GLU A 467 59.98 9.46 -15.28
CA GLU A 467 60.68 10.73 -15.16
C GLU A 467 62.20 10.53 -14.98
N ALA A 468 62.59 9.55 -14.17
CA ALA A 468 63.99 9.20 -13.96
C ALA A 468 64.64 8.65 -15.25
N GLU A 469 63.91 7.85 -16.03
CA GLU A 469 64.36 7.31 -17.32
C GLU A 469 64.62 8.46 -18.31
N GLY A 470 63.66 9.38 -18.46
CA GLY A 470 63.80 10.53 -19.34
C GLY A 470 64.96 11.44 -18.96
N ARG A 471 65.17 11.69 -17.66
CA ARG A 471 66.33 12.44 -17.16
C ARG A 471 67.65 11.74 -17.47
N ALA A 472 67.73 10.42 -17.29
CA ALA A 472 68.95 9.67 -17.58
C ALA A 472 69.32 9.75 -19.07
N VAL A 473 68.32 9.61 -19.97
CA VAL A 473 68.52 9.77 -21.43
C VAL A 473 68.98 11.19 -21.77
N LEU A 474 68.35 12.22 -21.17
CA LEU A 474 68.73 13.62 -21.38
C LEU A 474 70.19 13.90 -20.97
N GLN A 475 70.61 13.37 -19.82
CA GLN A 475 71.97 13.57 -19.32
C GLN A 475 73.01 12.83 -20.16
N ALA A 476 72.67 11.64 -20.67
CA ALA A 476 73.56 10.83 -21.52
C ALA A 476 73.74 11.37 -22.95
N ASP A 477 72.86 12.25 -23.44
CA ASP A 477 72.93 12.78 -24.81
C ASP A 477 74.10 13.77 -24.98
N GLN A 478 74.99 13.47 -25.92
CA GLN A 478 76.19 14.27 -26.22
C GLN A 478 75.96 15.35 -27.29
N ASN A 479 74.83 15.33 -28.00
CA ASN A 479 74.48 16.37 -28.99
C ASN A 479 73.90 17.64 -28.33
N LEU A 480 73.54 17.58 -27.05
CA LEU A 480 72.93 18.70 -26.33
C LEU A 480 73.95 19.42 -25.45
N THR A 481 74.00 20.75 -25.58
CA THR A 481 74.76 21.62 -24.66
C THR A 481 74.11 21.64 -23.28
N GLN A 482 74.87 22.03 -22.25
CA GLN A 482 74.33 22.14 -20.89
C GLN A 482 73.12 23.09 -20.80
N ALA A 483 73.14 24.19 -21.57
CA ALA A 483 72.02 25.12 -21.64
C ALA A 483 70.77 24.48 -22.28
N GLN A 484 70.93 23.71 -23.36
CA GLN A 484 69.81 22.98 -23.98
C GLN A 484 69.24 21.89 -23.05
N LYS A 485 70.09 21.22 -22.25
CA LYS A 485 69.64 20.26 -21.24
C LYS A 485 68.81 20.94 -20.14
N GLN A 486 69.23 22.11 -19.66
CA GLN A 486 68.47 22.89 -18.68
C GLN A 486 67.09 23.31 -19.23
N VAL A 487 67.03 23.81 -20.47
CA VAL A 487 65.75 24.15 -21.13
C VAL A 487 64.83 22.93 -21.25
N ALA A 488 65.38 21.76 -21.58
CA ALA A 488 64.61 20.52 -21.66
C ALA A 488 64.08 20.06 -20.28
N GLU A 489 64.87 20.22 -19.22
CA GLU A 489 64.42 19.95 -17.84
C GLU A 489 63.30 20.89 -17.41
N GLU A 490 63.40 22.18 -17.74
CA GLU A 490 62.34 23.17 -17.47
C GLU A 490 61.05 22.85 -18.25
N SER A 491 61.18 22.50 -19.54
CA SER A 491 60.04 22.05 -20.37
C SER A 491 59.38 20.80 -19.79
N ALA A 492 60.15 19.82 -19.31
CA ALA A 492 59.60 18.60 -18.70
C ALA A 492 58.87 18.89 -17.38
N ARG A 493 59.37 19.84 -16.57
CA ARG A 493 58.67 20.31 -15.36
C ARG A 493 57.35 21.01 -15.71
N ALA A 494 57.34 21.83 -16.76
CA ALA A 494 56.11 22.48 -17.23
C ALA A 494 55.07 21.46 -17.70
N GLU A 495 55.49 20.45 -18.48
CA GLU A 495 54.62 19.33 -18.92
C GLU A 495 54.06 18.54 -17.72
N GLN A 496 54.85 18.34 -16.65
CA GLN A 496 54.39 17.66 -15.45
C GLN A 496 53.32 18.46 -14.69
N VAL A 497 53.48 19.77 -14.59
CA VAL A 497 52.48 20.68 -14.00
C VAL A 497 51.20 20.68 -14.83
N GLU A 498 51.31 20.71 -16.16
CA GLU A 498 50.15 20.60 -17.06
C GLU A 498 49.41 19.27 -16.86
N GLN A 499 50.13 18.15 -16.75
CA GLN A 499 49.51 16.85 -16.53
C GLN A 499 48.85 16.74 -15.14
N GLN A 500 49.46 17.33 -14.11
CA GLN A 500 48.83 17.43 -12.78
C GLN A 500 47.54 18.23 -12.84
N TRP A 501 47.55 19.36 -13.55
CA TRP A 501 46.35 20.18 -13.74
C TRP A 501 45.24 19.41 -14.46
N LEU A 502 45.55 18.65 -15.53
CA LEU A 502 44.55 17.83 -16.23
C LEU A 502 43.93 16.75 -15.33
N MET A 503 44.74 16.09 -14.50
CA MET A 503 44.28 15.10 -13.54
C MET A 503 43.40 15.72 -12.44
N GLU A 504 43.78 16.89 -11.92
CA GLU A 504 42.97 17.63 -10.95
C GLU A 504 41.66 18.12 -11.55
N GLU A 505 41.68 18.58 -12.80
CA GLU A 505 40.50 19.02 -13.55
C GLU A 505 39.53 17.86 -13.82
N GLU A 506 40.03 16.68 -14.20
CA GLU A 506 39.24 15.45 -14.33
C GLU A 506 38.58 15.08 -12.98
N LYS A 507 39.33 15.14 -11.87
CA LYS A 507 38.81 14.89 -10.52
C LYS A 507 37.76 15.92 -10.10
N ARG A 508 37.99 17.20 -10.40
CA ARG A 508 37.07 18.30 -10.12
C ARG A 508 35.74 18.10 -10.84
N ARG A 509 35.78 17.84 -12.16
CA ARG A 509 34.58 17.60 -12.97
C ARG A 509 33.76 16.43 -12.44
N GLN A 510 34.42 15.35 -12.02
CA GLN A 510 33.72 14.20 -11.44
C GLN A 510 33.09 14.49 -10.07
N ALA A 511 33.78 15.26 -9.23
CA ALA A 511 33.25 15.67 -7.93
C ALA A 511 32.03 16.60 -8.09
N GLU A 512 32.09 17.54 -9.04
CA GLU A 512 30.97 18.43 -9.38
C GLU A 512 29.77 17.66 -9.91
N GLN A 513 29.98 16.69 -10.81
CA GLN A 513 28.90 15.87 -11.32
C GLN A 513 28.28 14.99 -10.23
N LEU A 514 29.09 14.44 -9.31
CA LEU A 514 28.58 13.69 -8.16
C LEU A 514 27.72 14.55 -7.23
N LEU A 515 28.13 15.81 -6.98
CA LEU A 515 27.34 16.75 -6.19
C LEU A 515 26.00 17.05 -6.87
N LYS A 516 26.03 17.28 -8.19
CA LYS A 516 24.83 17.52 -8.99
C LYS A 516 23.87 16.33 -8.97
N ASP A 517 24.38 15.09 -9.01
CA ASP A 517 23.55 13.89 -8.89
C ASP A 517 22.84 13.85 -7.53
N GLN A 518 23.52 14.21 -6.44
CA GLN A 518 22.92 14.28 -5.10
C GLN A 518 21.81 15.34 -5.01
N GLU A 519 22.04 16.53 -5.59
CA GLU A 519 21.03 17.59 -5.66
C GLU A 519 19.79 17.15 -6.46
N GLN A 520 20.00 16.49 -7.61
CA GLN A 520 18.91 15.99 -8.44
C GLN A 520 18.13 14.85 -7.76
N SER A 521 18.83 13.93 -7.11
CA SER A 521 18.22 12.86 -6.30
C SER A 521 17.33 13.45 -5.20
N HIS A 522 17.84 14.44 -4.46
CA HIS A 522 17.08 15.14 -3.44
C HIS A 522 15.81 15.82 -4.00
N GLN A 523 15.95 16.49 -5.14
CA GLN A 523 14.85 17.19 -5.79
C GLN A 523 13.76 16.23 -6.31
N GLU A 524 14.15 15.14 -6.99
CA GLU A 524 13.21 14.13 -7.49
C GLU A 524 12.46 13.46 -6.33
N ASN A 525 13.18 13.13 -5.25
CA ASN A 525 12.57 12.55 -4.06
C ASN A 525 11.52 13.48 -3.42
N LEU A 526 11.84 14.77 -3.27
CA LEU A 526 10.88 15.77 -2.78
C LEU A 526 9.68 15.92 -3.71
N GLN A 527 9.90 15.95 -5.02
CA GLN A 527 8.83 16.12 -6.01
C GLN A 527 7.83 14.96 -5.97
N GLN A 528 8.31 13.72 -5.96
CA GLN A 528 7.42 12.56 -5.92
C GLN A 528 6.70 12.42 -4.59
N LEU A 529 7.37 12.75 -3.46
CA LEU A 529 6.74 12.77 -2.15
C LEU A 529 5.61 13.80 -2.09
N GLN A 530 5.83 15.02 -2.59
CA GLN A 530 4.81 16.07 -2.68
C GLN A 530 3.61 15.60 -3.51
N SER A 531 3.85 15.05 -4.70
CA SER A 531 2.78 14.56 -5.58
C SER A 531 1.94 13.48 -4.91
N LYS A 532 2.58 12.52 -4.22
CA LYS A 532 1.88 11.45 -3.50
C LYS A 532 0.96 12.02 -2.42
N MET A 533 1.47 12.93 -1.61
CA MET A 533 0.69 13.51 -0.53
C MET A 533 -0.47 14.37 -1.01
N GLU A 534 -0.29 15.15 -2.07
CA GLU A 534 -1.37 15.96 -2.63
C GLU A 534 -2.53 15.07 -3.11
N GLU A 535 -2.20 13.91 -3.69
CA GLU A 535 -3.18 12.91 -4.09
C GLU A 535 -3.87 12.28 -2.88
N GLU A 536 -3.12 11.89 -1.84
CA GLU A 536 -3.68 11.36 -0.58
C GLU A 536 -4.59 12.40 0.12
N ALA A 537 -4.15 13.65 0.22
CA ALA A 537 -4.88 14.73 0.88
C ALA A 537 -6.15 15.15 0.13
N ARG A 538 -6.18 15.02 -1.20
CA ARG A 538 -7.40 15.24 -1.99
C ARG A 538 -8.45 14.19 -1.66
N ARG A 539 -8.05 12.92 -1.62
CA ARG A 539 -8.95 11.79 -1.32
C ARG A 539 -9.50 11.87 0.10
N ILE A 540 -8.64 12.18 1.08
CA ILE A 540 -9.07 12.36 2.48
C ILE A 540 -10.15 13.44 2.59
N ARG A 541 -10.02 14.55 1.85
CA ARG A 541 -11.03 15.62 1.84
C ARG A 541 -12.38 15.18 1.26
N GLU A 542 -12.35 14.42 0.16
CA GLU A 542 -13.56 13.89 -0.48
C GLU A 542 -14.33 12.95 0.48
N GLU A 543 -13.62 12.02 1.13
CA GLU A 543 -14.22 11.08 2.08
C GLU A 543 -14.72 11.77 3.36
N ALA A 544 -13.94 12.71 3.90
CA ALA A 544 -14.33 13.50 5.06
C ALA A 544 -15.59 14.34 4.80
N SER A 545 -15.72 14.88 3.59
CA SER A 545 -16.91 15.64 3.17
C SER A 545 -18.16 14.77 3.18
N HIS A 546 -18.09 13.55 2.64
CA HIS A 546 -19.22 12.62 2.66
C HIS A 546 -19.60 12.18 4.07
N ALA A 547 -18.61 11.91 4.94
CA ALA A 547 -18.87 11.55 6.33
C ALA A 547 -19.54 12.69 7.11
N LEU A 548 -19.10 13.94 6.87
CA LEU A 548 -19.66 15.14 7.48
C LEU A 548 -21.12 15.37 7.06
N GLU A 549 -21.42 15.20 5.77
CA GLU A 549 -22.77 15.34 5.22
C GLU A 549 -23.76 14.36 5.88
N SER A 550 -23.38 13.08 5.98
CA SER A 550 -24.20 12.06 6.64
C SER A 550 -24.47 12.39 8.12
N ARG A 551 -23.50 12.97 8.84
CA ARG A 551 -23.66 13.33 10.25
C ARG A 551 -24.53 14.58 10.45
N LEU A 552 -24.42 15.57 9.57
CA LEU A 552 -25.30 16.74 9.59
C LEU A 552 -26.78 16.33 9.42
N GLN A 553 -27.06 15.37 8.53
CA GLN A 553 -28.41 14.84 8.34
C GLN A 553 -28.95 14.13 9.60
N GLU A 554 -28.10 13.38 10.32
CA GLU A 554 -28.50 12.71 11.55
C GLU A 554 -28.76 13.70 12.70
N GLN A 555 -27.92 14.73 12.82
CA GLN A 555 -28.11 15.82 13.77
C GLN A 555 -29.47 16.52 13.56
N GLU A 556 -29.82 16.82 12.30
CA GLU A 556 -31.10 17.43 11.96
C GLU A 556 -32.30 16.54 12.35
N LYS A 557 -32.18 15.22 12.17
CA LYS A 557 -33.22 14.26 12.60
C LYS A 557 -33.41 14.27 14.11
N LEU A 558 -32.33 14.24 14.90
CA LEU A 558 -32.42 14.27 16.37
C LEU A 558 -33.12 15.54 16.86
N LEU A 559 -32.81 16.69 16.24
CA LEU A 559 -33.45 17.96 16.56
C LEU A 559 -34.95 17.93 16.25
N ARG A 560 -35.34 17.44 15.05
CA ARG A 560 -36.76 17.28 14.68
C ARG A 560 -37.53 16.33 15.60
N MET A 561 -36.83 15.37 16.21
CA MET A 561 -37.41 14.42 17.17
C MET A 561 -37.48 14.96 18.61
N GLY A 562 -37.02 16.19 18.87
CA GLY A 562 -37.07 16.83 20.19
C GLY A 562 -35.96 16.42 21.16
N PHE A 563 -34.86 15.82 20.66
CA PHE A 563 -33.69 15.47 21.47
C PHE A 563 -32.63 16.57 21.43
N GLU A 564 -32.95 17.74 22.00
CA GLU A 564 -32.13 18.95 21.93
C GLU A 564 -30.72 18.76 22.52
N GLU A 565 -30.59 18.16 23.71
CA GLU A 565 -29.29 17.90 24.35
C GLU A 565 -28.38 17.02 23.48
N LYS A 566 -28.94 15.97 22.86
CA LYS A 566 -28.17 15.06 22.00
C LYS A 566 -27.78 15.71 20.67
N SER A 567 -28.70 16.49 20.08
CA SER A 567 -28.43 17.28 18.88
C SER A 567 -27.31 18.31 19.14
N GLN A 568 -27.30 18.92 20.33
CA GLN A 568 -26.29 19.89 20.72
C GLN A 568 -24.92 19.22 20.92
N SER A 569 -24.87 18.07 21.61
CA SER A 569 -23.64 17.28 21.73
C SER A 569 -23.07 16.86 20.38
N MET A 570 -23.91 16.38 19.46
CA MET A 570 -23.48 16.03 18.09
C MET A 570 -23.00 17.24 17.29
N LYS A 571 -23.59 18.42 17.51
CA LYS A 571 -23.14 19.68 16.89
C LYS A 571 -21.73 20.07 17.36
N GLU A 572 -21.45 19.94 18.64
CA GLU A 572 -20.14 20.22 19.22
C GLU A 572 -19.06 19.28 18.67
N GLU A 573 -19.39 18.00 18.50
CA GLU A 573 -18.53 17.02 17.80
C GLU A 573 -18.26 17.44 16.35
N LEU A 574 -19.30 17.85 15.61
CA LEU A 574 -19.17 18.30 14.22
C LEU A 574 -18.28 19.55 14.09
N GLU A 575 -18.43 20.51 14.99
CA GLU A 575 -17.59 21.71 15.04
C GLU A 575 -16.13 21.39 15.40
N LYS A 576 -15.89 20.37 16.23
CA LYS A 576 -14.54 19.84 16.51
C LYS A 576 -13.93 19.23 15.25
N LEU A 577 -14.69 18.39 14.54
CA LEU A 577 -14.22 17.73 13.31
C LEU A 577 -13.94 18.72 12.17
N GLN A 578 -14.79 19.74 12.01
CA GLN A 578 -14.58 20.78 11.00
C GLN A 578 -13.33 21.61 11.30
N ARG A 579 -13.07 21.95 12.58
CA ARG A 579 -11.84 22.62 13.00
C ARG A 579 -10.61 21.75 12.76
N GLU A 580 -10.66 20.48 13.13
CA GLU A 580 -9.58 19.53 12.83
C GLU A 580 -9.30 19.42 11.33
N ALA A 581 -10.33 19.41 10.47
CA ALA A 581 -10.18 19.37 9.02
C ALA A 581 -9.60 20.69 8.46
N ALA A 582 -10.01 21.84 8.99
CA ALA A 582 -9.53 23.16 8.58
C ALA A 582 -8.06 23.39 8.98
N ASP A 583 -7.67 23.05 10.21
CA ASP A 583 -6.28 23.10 10.67
C ASP A 583 -5.37 22.19 9.84
N LYS A 584 -5.90 21.06 9.35
CA LYS A 584 -5.18 20.13 8.46
C LYS A 584 -5.10 20.59 7.00
N GLY A 585 -5.99 21.48 6.55
CA GLY A 585 -5.81 22.20 5.29
C GLY A 585 -4.51 23.04 5.29
N ASN A 586 -4.13 23.55 6.46
CA ASN A 586 -2.86 24.24 6.71
C ASN A 586 -1.68 23.26 6.85
N TRP A 587 -1.92 22.00 7.24
CA TRP A 587 -0.90 20.95 7.40
C TRP A 587 -0.15 20.61 6.12
N ILE A 588 -0.78 20.72 4.94
CA ILE A 588 -0.09 20.51 3.65
C ILE A 588 1.03 21.55 3.47
N GLY A 589 0.81 22.79 3.93
CA GLY A 589 1.80 23.87 3.90
C GLY A 589 2.96 23.65 4.86
N THR A 590 2.68 23.29 6.13
CA THR A 590 3.71 22.97 7.13
C THR A 590 4.43 21.66 6.86
N PHE A 591 3.75 20.65 6.30
CA PHE A 591 4.39 19.41 5.90
C PHE A 591 5.36 19.63 4.74
N ARG A 592 5.09 20.56 3.81
CA ARG A 592 6.08 20.88 2.77
C ARG A 592 7.43 21.30 3.37
N GLU A 593 7.41 22.00 4.50
CA GLU A 593 8.62 22.35 5.24
C GLU A 593 9.19 21.16 6.03
N LEU A 594 8.35 20.35 6.69
CA LEU A 594 8.81 19.13 7.36
C LEU A 594 9.37 18.07 6.40
N ALA A 595 8.85 17.95 5.18
CA ALA A 595 9.35 17.07 4.14
C ALA A 595 10.73 17.51 3.67
N LYS A 596 10.97 18.83 3.56
CA LYS A 596 12.32 19.35 3.32
C LYS A 596 13.25 18.94 4.46
N GLU A 597 12.83 19.10 5.72
CA GLU A 597 13.64 18.67 6.88
C GLU A 597 13.89 17.16 6.89
N LEU A 598 12.88 16.34 6.60
CA LEU A 598 12.96 14.87 6.60
C LEU A 598 13.90 14.36 5.51
N VAL A 599 13.83 14.94 4.31
CA VAL A 599 14.76 14.62 3.22
C VAL A 599 16.16 15.20 3.50
N GLN A 600 16.28 16.33 4.21
CA GLN A 600 17.57 16.84 4.69
C GLN A 600 18.21 15.97 5.79
N GLN A 601 17.39 15.24 6.56
CA GLN A 601 17.86 14.26 7.56
C GLN A 601 18.23 12.90 6.97
N ILE A 602 17.83 12.59 5.72
CA ILE A 602 18.36 11.43 5.00
C ILE A 602 19.88 11.65 4.92
N PRO A 603 20.71 10.74 5.49
CA PRO A 603 22.11 11.02 5.69
C PRO A 603 22.74 11.42 4.38
N ASN A 604 23.45 12.55 4.41
CA ASN A 604 24.16 13.05 3.26
C ASN A 604 25.01 11.91 2.70
N VAL A 605 24.88 11.63 1.42
CA VAL A 605 25.43 10.43 0.78
C VAL A 605 26.97 10.40 0.94
N LEU A 606 27.59 11.57 1.17
CA LEU A 606 28.97 11.78 1.65
C LEU A 606 29.33 11.08 2.99
N MET A 607 28.41 10.98 3.95
CA MET A 607 28.60 10.26 5.23
C MET A 607 28.78 8.76 5.00
N TYR A 608 28.07 8.18 4.02
CA TYR A 608 28.22 6.77 3.68
C TYR A 608 29.60 6.46 3.09
N ARG A 609 30.17 7.35 2.27
CA ARG A 609 31.54 7.20 1.76
C ARG A 609 32.60 7.22 2.87
N ALA A 610 32.41 8.06 3.90
CA ALA A 610 33.28 8.08 5.09
C ALA A 610 33.13 6.81 5.95
N ALA A 611 31.91 6.34 6.15
CA ALA A 611 31.63 5.10 6.89
C ALA A 611 32.18 3.86 6.17
N PHE A 612 32.03 3.76 4.85
CA PHE A 612 32.50 2.62 4.05
C PHE A 612 34.03 2.57 3.92
N LYS A 613 34.70 3.74 3.81
CA LYS A 613 36.18 3.82 3.85
C LYS A 613 36.76 3.45 5.22
N ASN A 614 35.99 3.65 6.30
CA ASN A 614 36.41 3.29 7.66
C ASN A 614 36.16 1.81 7.99
N SER A 615 35.16 1.15 7.37
CA SER A 615 34.93 -0.29 7.53
C SER A 615 35.86 -1.14 6.67
N ALA A 616 36.27 -0.67 5.49
CA ALA A 616 37.25 -1.36 4.63
C ALA A 616 38.71 -1.25 5.12
N LYS A 617 38.97 -0.43 6.15
CA LYS A 617 40.28 -0.27 6.81
C LYS A 617 40.42 -1.04 8.13
N ARG A 618 39.43 -1.85 8.53
CA ARG A 618 39.47 -2.70 9.73
C ARG A 618 39.63 -4.17 9.39
#